data_AF-A0A1E5BHR2-F1
#
_entry.id   AF-A0A1E5BHR2-F1
#
_cell.length_a   1.000
_cell.length_b   1.000
_cell.length_c   1.000
_cell.angle_alpha   90.00
_cell.angle_beta   90.00
_cell.angle_gamma   90.00
#
_symmetry.space_group_name_H-M   'P 1'
#
loop_
_entity.id
_entity.type
_entity.pdbx_description
1 polymer ?
#
loop_
_entity_poly.entity_id
_entity_poly.type
_entity_poly.pdbx_seq_one_letter_code
_entity_poly.pdbx_strand_id
1 'polypeptide(L)'
;MKQLKKIGAISGAVLVALCWPLAVGQIGQRVITDGVTHLSNDLVSAEIIDYDRGYLNSTVQTRYALNDVDMIAQFEADGLPTEVVVNSVVKHGLLSLDAHSSLEGSEFPLTVNTVTQLNGNTDYTVNLANWYYRTQGVDELAISVSPSTITGNITVLGQLAYQLNMPSIELDFSTGEKLILTDVVGQGEGKNESGFWLGNQSMSIEKFTISDSTAMQTSFEIEKGQYQFTSELNNEQNRLTSNHKVTMGSLFTPDGSVDDFSLDFSMGDIDSVAFERLMSLYQSNPIMTEEDIAEAIPYVESLFSQGFYLAMNKMSLKVGEGEFESMWKLSVPQGTDQVSQDPSKILPALTGNISTYFSNQLVMDFPFIKQGIDEAVVMEIIQQTEQGYRITAELKEANVVFESGQEIPLMSLLLPMLMQ
;
A
#
# COMPACT_ATOMS: atom_id res chain seq x y z
N MET A 1 -26.40 -59.87 10.73
CA MET A 1 -26.44 -58.41 11.03
C MET A 1 -25.12 -57.68 10.75
N LYS A 2 -23.93 -58.17 11.13
CA LYS A 2 -22.65 -57.47 10.85
C LYS A 2 -22.31 -57.35 9.35
N GLN A 3 -22.65 -58.34 8.52
CA GLN A 3 -22.42 -58.27 7.07
C GLN A 3 -23.41 -57.35 6.33
N LEU A 4 -24.68 -57.32 6.72
CA LEU A 4 -25.67 -56.34 6.19
C LEU A 4 -25.32 -54.90 6.57
N LYS A 5 -24.79 -54.65 7.77
CA LYS A 5 -24.28 -53.33 8.16
C LYS A 5 -23.02 -52.91 7.38
N LYS A 6 -22.14 -53.87 7.05
CA LYS A 6 -20.97 -53.62 6.19
C LYS A 6 -21.36 -53.36 4.74
N ILE A 7 -22.29 -54.14 4.18
CA ILE A 7 -22.81 -53.94 2.82
C ILE A 7 -23.59 -52.62 2.75
N GLY A 8 -24.43 -52.30 3.73
CA GLY A 8 -25.13 -51.01 3.81
C GLY A 8 -24.20 -49.80 3.98
N ALA A 9 -23.09 -49.93 4.72
CA ALA A 9 -22.09 -48.88 4.84
C ALA A 9 -21.24 -48.71 3.57
N ILE A 10 -20.94 -49.80 2.86
CA ILE A 10 -20.23 -49.76 1.58
C ILE A 10 -21.13 -49.17 0.49
N SER A 11 -22.39 -49.62 0.40
CA SER A 11 -23.39 -49.06 -0.52
C SER A 11 -23.72 -47.61 -0.19
N GLY A 12 -23.79 -47.24 1.10
CA GLY A 12 -23.96 -45.86 1.55
C GLY A 12 -22.76 -44.97 1.21
N ALA A 13 -21.52 -45.45 1.41
CA ALA A 13 -20.31 -44.72 1.03
C ALA A 13 -20.17 -44.58 -0.49
N VAL A 14 -20.57 -45.58 -1.27
CA VAL A 14 -20.61 -45.51 -2.74
C VAL A 14 -21.68 -44.51 -3.21
N LEU A 15 -22.86 -44.50 -2.59
CA LEU A 15 -23.90 -43.51 -2.90
C LEU A 15 -23.49 -42.09 -2.50
N VAL A 16 -22.83 -41.92 -1.35
CA VAL A 16 -22.24 -40.62 -0.97
C VAL A 16 -21.19 -40.24 -2.00
N ALA A 17 -20.24 -41.10 -2.37
CA ALA A 17 -19.23 -40.82 -3.38
C ALA A 17 -19.81 -40.51 -4.78
N LEU A 18 -20.94 -41.13 -5.16
CA LEU A 18 -21.65 -40.88 -6.42
C LEU A 18 -22.52 -39.61 -6.39
N CYS A 19 -22.93 -39.14 -5.22
CA CYS A 19 -23.66 -37.89 -5.05
C CYS A 19 -22.74 -36.73 -4.64
N TRP A 20 -21.50 -37.03 -4.26
CA TRP A 20 -20.57 -36.08 -3.69
C TRP A 20 -20.12 -35.00 -4.67
N PRO A 21 -19.75 -35.32 -5.93
CA PRO A 21 -19.48 -34.28 -6.94
C PRO A 21 -20.68 -33.39 -7.25
N LEU A 22 -21.92 -33.87 -7.06
CA LEU A 22 -23.13 -33.05 -7.18
C LEU A 22 -23.29 -32.08 -6.01
N ALA A 23 -22.98 -32.51 -4.78
CA ALA A 23 -22.99 -31.66 -3.60
C ALA A 23 -21.86 -30.61 -3.64
N VAL A 24 -20.64 -31.05 -3.98
CA VAL A 24 -19.48 -30.16 -4.20
C VAL A 24 -19.72 -29.20 -5.36
N GLY A 25 -20.37 -29.65 -6.44
CA GLY A 25 -20.77 -28.76 -7.54
C GLY A 25 -21.84 -27.73 -7.15
N GLN A 26 -22.76 -28.04 -6.23
CA GLN A 26 -23.70 -27.04 -5.69
C GLN A 26 -23.01 -26.04 -4.76
N ILE A 27 -22.08 -26.51 -3.93
CA ILE A 27 -21.24 -25.65 -3.08
C ILE A 27 -20.36 -24.76 -3.95
N GLY A 28 -19.75 -25.31 -5.00
CA GLY A 28 -18.92 -24.55 -5.94
C GLY A 28 -19.71 -23.52 -6.74
N GLN A 29 -20.90 -23.86 -7.21
CA GLN A 29 -21.79 -22.87 -7.83
C GLN A 29 -22.12 -21.73 -6.86
N ARG A 30 -22.42 -22.02 -5.59
CA ARG A 30 -22.66 -20.98 -4.58
C ARG A 30 -21.41 -20.15 -4.29
N VAL A 31 -20.27 -20.78 -4.05
CA VAL A 31 -18.99 -20.08 -3.82
C VAL A 31 -18.65 -19.14 -4.98
N ILE A 32 -18.84 -19.58 -6.22
CA ILE A 32 -18.59 -18.75 -7.41
C ILE A 32 -19.63 -17.63 -7.54
N THR A 33 -20.92 -17.94 -7.35
CA THR A 33 -21.99 -16.93 -7.47
C THR A 33 -21.86 -15.87 -6.38
N ASP A 34 -21.66 -16.29 -5.12
CA ASP A 34 -21.46 -15.40 -3.98
C ASP A 34 -20.16 -14.61 -4.17
N GLY A 35 -19.07 -15.25 -4.60
CA GLY A 35 -17.80 -14.58 -4.91
C GLY A 35 -17.94 -13.48 -5.96
N VAL A 36 -18.55 -13.77 -7.10
CA VAL A 36 -18.79 -12.77 -8.17
C VAL A 36 -19.69 -11.63 -7.69
N THR A 37 -20.69 -11.93 -6.87
CA THR A 37 -21.59 -10.90 -6.31
C THR A 37 -20.84 -9.92 -5.40
N HIS A 38 -19.87 -10.40 -4.62
CA HIS A 38 -19.06 -9.56 -3.72
C HIS A 38 -17.88 -8.84 -4.41
N LEU A 39 -17.59 -9.17 -5.68
CA LEU A 39 -16.56 -8.49 -6.47
C LEU A 39 -17.06 -7.20 -7.13
N SER A 40 -18.38 -7.03 -7.24
CA SER A 40 -18.97 -5.82 -7.80
C SER A 40 -18.87 -4.65 -6.80
N ASN A 41 -18.35 -3.52 -7.24
CA ASN A 41 -18.28 -2.26 -6.49
C ASN A 41 -18.54 -1.06 -7.41
N ASP A 42 -18.35 0.16 -6.90
CA ASP A 42 -18.62 1.39 -7.66
C ASP A 42 -17.71 1.55 -8.90
N LEU A 43 -16.54 0.90 -8.94
CA LEU A 43 -15.57 0.98 -10.04
C LEU A 43 -15.75 -0.14 -11.08
N VAL A 44 -16.09 -1.35 -10.64
CA VAL A 44 -16.13 -2.56 -11.47
C VAL A 44 -17.38 -3.38 -11.17
N SER A 45 -18.11 -3.79 -12.21
CA SER A 45 -19.16 -4.80 -12.12
C SER A 45 -18.62 -6.17 -12.53
N ALA A 46 -19.12 -7.22 -11.88
CA ALA A 46 -18.79 -8.61 -12.21
C ALA A 46 -20.09 -9.41 -12.35
N GLU A 47 -20.26 -10.09 -13.49
CA GLU A 47 -21.44 -10.92 -13.75
C GLU A 47 -21.08 -12.27 -14.37
N ILE A 48 -21.85 -13.30 -14.03
CA ILE A 48 -21.74 -14.62 -14.67
C ILE A 48 -22.57 -14.59 -15.96
N ILE A 49 -21.91 -14.68 -17.12
CA ILE A 49 -22.58 -14.63 -18.42
C ILE A 49 -22.93 -16.03 -18.95
N ASP A 50 -22.14 -17.05 -18.57
CA ASP A 50 -22.43 -18.45 -18.85
C ASP A 50 -21.92 -19.36 -17.73
N TYR A 51 -22.68 -20.43 -17.46
CA TYR A 51 -22.31 -21.44 -16.48
C TYR A 51 -22.80 -22.81 -16.98
N ASP A 52 -21.89 -23.59 -17.55
CA ASP A 52 -22.14 -24.99 -17.87
C ASP A 52 -21.66 -25.89 -16.74
N ARG A 53 -22.63 -26.48 -16.04
CA ARG A 53 -22.39 -27.31 -14.86
C ARG A 53 -22.33 -28.78 -15.25
N GLY A 54 -21.14 -29.36 -15.17
CA GLY A 54 -20.93 -30.81 -15.27
C GLY A 54 -20.84 -31.51 -13.92
N TYR A 55 -20.68 -32.84 -13.97
CA TYR A 55 -20.61 -33.69 -12.78
C TYR A 55 -19.24 -33.61 -12.08
N LEU A 56 -18.14 -33.72 -12.83
CA LEU A 56 -16.76 -33.63 -12.29
C LEU A 56 -16.09 -32.29 -12.59
N ASN A 57 -16.64 -31.53 -13.52
CA ASN A 57 -16.11 -30.26 -13.97
C ASN A 57 -17.25 -29.29 -14.27
N SER A 58 -16.98 -28.00 -14.19
CA SER A 58 -17.88 -26.94 -14.66
C SER A 58 -17.05 -25.94 -15.46
N THR A 59 -17.66 -25.28 -16.43
CA THR A 59 -17.07 -24.14 -17.12
C THR A 59 -17.92 -22.91 -16.82
N VAL A 60 -17.25 -21.83 -16.44
CA VAL A 60 -17.89 -20.57 -16.05
C VAL A 60 -17.26 -19.45 -16.84
N GLN A 61 -18.09 -18.57 -17.39
CA GLN A 61 -17.65 -17.32 -18.00
C GLN A 61 -18.12 -16.16 -17.13
N THR A 62 -17.17 -15.33 -16.70
CA THR A 62 -17.46 -14.14 -15.89
C THR A 62 -17.04 -12.90 -16.68
N ARG A 63 -17.95 -11.95 -16.85
CA ARG A 63 -17.65 -10.64 -17.43
C ARG A 63 -17.34 -9.66 -16.30
N TYR A 64 -16.25 -8.92 -16.46
CA TYR A 64 -15.90 -7.77 -15.64
C TYR A 64 -16.01 -6.52 -16.52
N ALA A 65 -16.73 -5.51 -16.06
CA ALA A 65 -16.91 -4.25 -16.78
C ALA A 65 -16.62 -3.06 -15.88
N LEU A 66 -15.98 -2.03 -16.43
CA LEU A 66 -15.78 -0.77 -15.74
C LEU A 66 -17.11 -0.03 -15.63
N ASN A 67 -17.35 0.58 -14.46
CA ASN A 67 -18.55 1.40 -14.21
C ASN A 67 -18.23 2.90 -14.19
N ASP A 68 -16.98 3.27 -13.90
CA ASP A 68 -16.54 4.65 -13.78
C ASP A 68 -16.41 5.34 -15.15
N VAL A 69 -17.12 6.45 -15.34
CA VAL A 69 -17.24 7.14 -16.63
C VAL A 69 -15.92 7.74 -17.09
N ASP A 70 -15.12 8.27 -16.17
CA ASP A 70 -13.83 8.88 -16.49
C ASP A 70 -12.81 7.80 -16.86
N MET A 71 -12.81 6.68 -16.14
CA MET A 71 -11.94 5.53 -16.43
C MET A 71 -12.32 4.85 -17.75
N ILE A 72 -13.62 4.74 -18.06
CA ILE A 72 -14.10 4.26 -19.36
C ILE A 72 -13.59 5.17 -20.47
N ALA A 73 -13.75 6.49 -20.34
CA ALA A 73 -13.32 7.45 -21.36
C ALA A 73 -11.80 7.38 -21.60
N GLN A 74 -11.01 7.20 -20.54
CA GLN A 74 -9.55 7.04 -20.64
C GLN A 74 -9.18 5.72 -21.33
N PHE A 75 -9.79 4.61 -20.94
CA PHE A 75 -9.54 3.31 -21.56
C PHE A 75 -9.90 3.32 -23.05
N GLU A 76 -11.02 3.94 -23.41
CA GLU A 76 -11.42 4.11 -24.81
C GLU A 76 -10.43 4.99 -25.60
N ALA A 77 -9.92 6.06 -24.99
CA ALA A 77 -8.92 6.93 -25.60
C ALA A 77 -7.59 6.20 -25.85
N ASP A 78 -7.20 5.29 -24.95
CA ASP A 78 -5.98 4.50 -25.01
C ASP A 78 -6.15 3.19 -25.82
N GLY A 79 -7.36 2.93 -26.34
CA GLY A 79 -7.67 1.71 -27.10
C GLY A 79 -7.67 0.43 -26.26
N LEU A 80 -7.88 0.56 -24.95
CA LEU A 80 -7.95 -0.53 -23.98
C LEU A 80 -9.40 -1.04 -23.81
N PRO A 81 -9.60 -2.33 -23.50
CA PRO A 81 -10.93 -2.88 -23.31
C PRO A 81 -11.55 -2.39 -21.99
N THR A 82 -12.79 -1.89 -22.06
CA THR A 82 -13.60 -1.50 -20.89
C THR A 82 -14.39 -2.66 -20.29
N GLU A 83 -14.42 -3.80 -21.00
CA GLU A 83 -14.95 -5.07 -20.53
C GLU A 83 -13.98 -6.21 -20.83
N VAL A 84 -13.87 -7.15 -19.90
CA VAL A 84 -13.06 -8.38 -20.09
C VAL A 84 -13.85 -9.60 -19.65
N VAL A 85 -13.77 -10.67 -20.43
CA VAL A 85 -14.37 -11.96 -20.08
C VAL A 85 -13.28 -12.91 -19.59
N VAL A 86 -13.55 -13.57 -18.48
CA VAL A 86 -12.68 -14.60 -17.89
C VAL A 86 -13.35 -15.94 -18.04
N ASN A 87 -12.63 -16.88 -18.66
CA ASN A 87 -13.03 -18.28 -18.79
C ASN A 87 -12.41 -19.09 -17.66
N SER A 88 -13.24 -19.71 -16.83
CA SER A 88 -12.85 -20.53 -15.69
C SER A 88 -13.27 -21.98 -15.88
N VAL A 89 -12.30 -22.89 -15.87
CA VAL A 89 -12.54 -24.35 -15.83
C VAL A 89 -12.40 -24.81 -14.39
N VAL A 90 -13.50 -25.27 -13.80
CA VAL A 90 -13.59 -25.70 -12.39
C VAL A 90 -13.64 -27.22 -12.34
N LYS A 91 -12.82 -27.86 -11.51
CA LYS A 91 -12.85 -29.29 -11.23
C LYS A 91 -13.40 -29.53 -9.83
N HIS A 92 -14.34 -30.45 -9.72
CA HIS A 92 -14.95 -30.85 -8.45
C HIS A 92 -14.12 -31.96 -7.81
N GLY A 93 -13.28 -31.61 -6.82
CA GLY A 93 -12.52 -32.55 -6.02
C GLY A 93 -13.38 -33.23 -4.94
N LEU A 94 -12.76 -34.15 -4.19
CA LEU A 94 -13.42 -34.77 -3.03
C LEU A 94 -13.52 -33.80 -1.85
N LEU A 95 -12.60 -32.86 -1.68
CA LEU A 95 -12.60 -31.93 -0.54
C LEU A 95 -12.27 -30.49 -0.96
N SER A 96 -12.27 -30.22 -2.26
CA SER A 96 -11.84 -28.95 -2.83
C SER A 96 -12.51 -28.68 -4.18
N LEU A 97 -12.42 -27.43 -4.61
CA LEU A 97 -12.74 -26.95 -5.94
C LEU A 97 -11.47 -26.35 -6.53
N ASP A 98 -11.00 -26.90 -7.65
CA ASP A 98 -9.82 -26.39 -8.35
C ASP A 98 -10.29 -25.59 -9.56
N ALA A 99 -9.94 -24.31 -9.68
CA ALA A 99 -10.28 -23.51 -10.84
C ALA A 99 -9.02 -23.07 -11.60
N HIS A 100 -9.07 -23.16 -12.91
CA HIS A 100 -8.09 -22.57 -13.82
C HIS A 100 -8.78 -21.52 -14.68
N SER A 101 -8.34 -20.26 -14.58
CA SER A 101 -8.97 -19.12 -15.23
C SER A 101 -8.01 -18.40 -16.17
N SER A 102 -8.51 -17.94 -17.31
CA SER A 102 -7.77 -17.19 -18.33
C SER A 102 -8.66 -16.13 -18.99
N LEU A 103 -8.07 -15.05 -19.49
CA LEU A 103 -8.80 -14.03 -20.25
C LEU A 103 -9.23 -14.57 -21.62
N GLU A 104 -10.48 -14.31 -22.01
CA GLU A 104 -11.00 -14.64 -23.34
C GLU A 104 -10.57 -13.60 -24.37
N GLY A 105 -10.12 -14.05 -25.53
CA GLY A 105 -9.82 -13.16 -26.67
C GLY A 105 -8.66 -12.19 -26.48
N SER A 106 -7.93 -12.28 -25.37
CA SER A 106 -6.79 -11.41 -25.05
C SER A 106 -5.45 -12.11 -25.29
N GLU A 107 -4.50 -11.39 -25.87
CA GLU A 107 -3.10 -11.83 -25.96
C GLU A 107 -2.33 -11.62 -24.64
N PHE A 108 -2.96 -11.00 -23.62
CA PHE A 108 -2.37 -10.82 -22.30
C PHE A 108 -2.27 -12.17 -21.57
N PRO A 109 -1.06 -12.71 -21.32
CA PRO A 109 -0.88 -14.10 -20.92
C PRO A 109 -1.04 -14.30 -19.41
N LEU A 110 -2.18 -13.86 -18.88
CA LEU A 110 -2.54 -13.95 -17.46
C LEU A 110 -3.40 -15.19 -17.19
N THR A 111 -3.01 -15.96 -16.18
CA THR A 111 -3.79 -17.10 -15.69
C THR A 111 -3.92 -17.04 -14.18
N VAL A 112 -5.06 -17.53 -13.67
CA VAL A 112 -5.32 -17.63 -12.23
C VAL A 112 -5.70 -19.06 -11.90
N ASN A 113 -4.95 -19.69 -11.00
CA ASN A 113 -5.29 -20.97 -10.42
C ASN A 113 -5.79 -20.74 -9.01
N THR A 114 -6.90 -21.38 -8.63
CA THR A 114 -7.39 -21.36 -7.25
C THR A 114 -7.73 -22.76 -6.76
N VAL A 115 -7.58 -22.98 -5.46
CA VAL A 115 -8.00 -24.19 -4.75
C VAL A 115 -8.83 -23.77 -3.55
N THR A 116 -10.15 -23.89 -3.66
CA THR A 116 -11.07 -23.58 -2.56
C THR A 116 -11.42 -24.84 -1.79
N GLN A 117 -11.13 -24.85 -0.50
CA GLN A 117 -11.46 -25.95 0.41
C GLN A 117 -12.93 -25.87 0.85
N LEU A 118 -13.48 -26.97 1.39
CA LEU A 118 -14.88 -27.01 1.87
C LEU A 118 -15.20 -26.01 3.00
N ASN A 119 -14.20 -25.53 3.73
CA ASN A 119 -14.38 -24.47 4.74
C ASN A 119 -14.42 -23.06 4.13
N GLY A 120 -14.28 -22.93 2.80
CA GLY A 120 -14.31 -21.68 2.04
C GLY A 120 -12.95 -20.98 1.90
N ASN A 121 -11.89 -21.46 2.57
CA ASN A 121 -10.55 -20.90 2.38
C ASN A 121 -10.03 -21.23 0.98
N THR A 122 -9.39 -20.26 0.35
CA THR A 122 -8.95 -20.34 -1.04
C THR A 122 -7.48 -20.03 -1.14
N ASP A 123 -6.69 -20.99 -1.61
CA ASP A 123 -5.32 -20.74 -2.06
C ASP A 123 -5.37 -20.28 -3.53
N TYR A 124 -4.51 -19.34 -3.91
CA TYR A 124 -4.48 -18.82 -5.27
C TYR A 124 -3.05 -18.66 -5.80
N THR A 125 -2.92 -18.74 -7.12
CA THR A 125 -1.69 -18.47 -7.87
C THR A 125 -2.06 -17.76 -9.16
N VAL A 126 -1.73 -16.48 -9.24
CA VAL A 126 -1.77 -15.69 -10.46
C VAL A 126 -0.43 -15.82 -11.16
N ASN A 127 -0.43 -16.19 -12.43
CA ASN A 127 0.77 -16.24 -13.26
C ASN A 127 0.59 -15.34 -14.47
N LEU A 128 1.57 -14.49 -14.71
CA LEU A 128 1.77 -13.77 -15.96
C LEU A 128 2.92 -14.46 -16.69
N ALA A 129 2.67 -14.98 -17.90
CA ALA A 129 3.75 -15.45 -18.76
C ALA A 129 4.52 -14.27 -19.36
N ASN A 130 5.59 -14.53 -20.11
CA ASN A 130 6.32 -13.46 -20.78
C ASN A 130 5.38 -12.64 -21.67
N TRP A 131 5.28 -11.34 -21.40
CA TRP A 131 4.41 -10.44 -22.14
C TRP A 131 5.24 -9.39 -22.86
N TYR A 132 4.95 -9.24 -24.15
CA TYR A 132 5.54 -8.22 -25.01
C TYR A 132 4.42 -7.47 -25.69
N TYR A 133 4.41 -6.14 -25.58
CA TYR A 133 3.44 -5.28 -26.22
C TYR A 133 4.15 -4.10 -26.86
N ARG A 134 3.62 -3.63 -28.00
CA ARG A 134 4.18 -2.50 -28.74
C ARG A 134 3.04 -1.64 -29.26
N THR A 135 3.03 -0.36 -28.89
CA THR A 135 2.05 0.60 -29.43
C THR A 135 2.35 0.89 -30.89
N GLN A 136 1.31 1.14 -31.69
CA GLN A 136 1.47 1.61 -33.08
C GLN A 136 1.15 3.11 -33.12
N GLY A 137 2.06 3.94 -33.63
CA GLY A 137 1.84 5.39 -33.70
C GLY A 137 3.11 6.22 -33.73
N VAL A 138 2.96 7.53 -33.50
CA VAL A 138 4.07 8.50 -33.44
C VAL A 138 4.89 8.35 -32.15
N ASP A 139 4.22 7.95 -31.05
CA ASP A 139 4.83 7.70 -29.74
C ASP A 139 4.93 6.18 -29.48
N GLU A 140 5.76 5.52 -30.30
CA GLU A 140 5.97 4.08 -30.18
C GLU A 140 6.66 3.75 -28.85
N LEU A 141 6.05 2.83 -28.11
CA LEU A 141 6.48 2.30 -26.82
C LEU A 141 6.48 0.78 -26.90
N ALA A 142 7.58 0.14 -26.52
CA ALA A 142 7.63 -1.30 -26.31
C ALA A 142 7.65 -1.60 -24.80
N ILE A 143 6.82 -2.55 -24.40
CA ILE A 143 6.68 -3.02 -23.02
C ILE A 143 7.08 -4.50 -23.01
N SER A 144 8.02 -4.85 -22.14
CA SER A 144 8.42 -6.23 -21.90
C SER A 144 8.28 -6.56 -20.41
N VAL A 145 7.56 -7.62 -20.09
CA VAL A 145 7.37 -8.09 -18.71
C VAL A 145 7.80 -9.55 -18.61
N SER A 146 8.73 -9.82 -17.71
CA SER A 146 9.21 -11.17 -17.43
C SER A 146 8.13 -12.00 -16.72
N PRO A 147 8.18 -13.34 -16.84
CA PRO A 147 7.24 -14.22 -16.13
C PRO A 147 7.16 -13.86 -14.64
N SER A 148 5.94 -13.56 -14.19
CA SER A 148 5.68 -13.02 -12.86
C SER A 148 4.59 -13.82 -12.17
N THR A 149 4.62 -13.87 -10.84
CA THR A 149 3.71 -14.69 -10.04
C THR A 149 3.22 -13.95 -8.82
N ILE A 150 1.94 -14.11 -8.49
CA ILE A 150 1.38 -13.78 -7.17
C ILE A 150 0.79 -15.05 -6.60
N THR A 151 1.26 -15.46 -5.44
CA THR A 151 0.73 -16.61 -4.69
C THR A 151 0.17 -16.15 -3.37
N GLY A 152 -0.81 -16.85 -2.82
CA GLY A 152 -1.37 -16.47 -1.53
C GLY A 152 -2.56 -17.30 -1.12
N ASN A 153 -3.19 -16.88 -0.03
CA ASN A 153 -4.40 -17.48 0.48
C ASN A 153 -5.38 -16.43 1.01
N ILE A 154 -6.66 -16.71 0.89
CA ILE A 154 -7.76 -15.90 1.41
C ILE A 154 -8.63 -16.79 2.30
N THR A 155 -8.95 -16.31 3.49
CA THR A 155 -9.85 -17.00 4.42
C THR A 155 -11.26 -16.45 4.34
N VAL A 156 -12.25 -17.23 4.81
CA VAL A 156 -13.64 -16.76 4.94
C VAL A 156 -13.82 -15.58 5.90
N LEU A 157 -12.81 -15.27 6.72
CA LEU A 157 -12.81 -14.12 7.63
C LEU A 157 -12.20 -12.86 6.98
N GLY A 158 -11.85 -12.91 5.69
CA GLY A 158 -11.23 -11.78 4.99
C GLY A 158 -9.73 -11.62 5.22
N GLN A 159 -9.09 -12.52 5.97
CA GLN A 159 -7.63 -12.56 6.06
C GLN A 159 -7.03 -12.95 4.71
N LEU A 160 -6.14 -12.12 4.19
CA LEU A 160 -5.39 -12.28 2.96
C LEU A 160 -3.90 -12.39 3.31
N ALA A 161 -3.24 -13.40 2.73
CA ALA A 161 -1.79 -13.41 2.61
C ALA A 161 -1.40 -13.48 1.14
N TYR A 162 -0.29 -12.84 0.78
CA TYR A 162 0.23 -12.84 -0.59
C TYR A 162 1.76 -12.79 -0.63
N GLN A 163 2.31 -13.29 -1.74
CA GLN A 163 3.70 -13.18 -2.16
C GLN A 163 3.72 -12.88 -3.65
N LEU A 164 4.21 -11.69 -4.02
CA LEU A 164 4.46 -11.21 -5.36
C LEU A 164 5.93 -11.42 -5.71
N ASN A 165 6.19 -11.95 -6.90
CA ASN A 165 7.51 -11.99 -7.51
C ASN A 165 7.37 -11.57 -8.98
N MET A 166 8.04 -10.48 -9.34
CA MET A 166 8.08 -9.91 -10.68
C MET A 166 9.53 -9.56 -11.02
N PRO A 167 10.23 -10.42 -11.79
CA PRO A 167 11.66 -10.28 -12.00
C PRO A 167 12.07 -9.03 -12.79
N SER A 168 11.30 -8.62 -13.79
CA SER A 168 11.63 -7.43 -14.57
C SER A 168 10.45 -6.87 -15.37
N ILE A 169 10.36 -5.54 -15.41
CA ILE A 169 9.59 -4.76 -16.36
C ILE A 169 10.56 -3.85 -17.11
N GLU A 170 10.44 -3.81 -18.43
CA GLU A 170 11.22 -2.96 -19.31
C GLU A 170 10.29 -2.16 -20.23
N LEU A 171 10.52 -0.85 -20.29
CA LEU A 171 9.83 0.08 -21.19
C LEU A 171 10.88 0.73 -22.09
N ASP A 172 10.75 0.53 -23.40
CA ASP A 172 11.59 1.17 -24.41
C ASP A 172 10.77 2.22 -25.16
N PHE A 173 11.19 3.47 -25.06
CA PHE A 173 10.55 4.59 -25.74
C PHE A 173 11.22 4.85 -27.09
N SER A 174 10.42 5.24 -28.09
CA SER A 174 10.94 5.67 -29.40
C SER A 174 11.85 6.88 -29.35
N THR A 175 11.81 7.66 -28.26
CA THR A 175 12.75 8.76 -27.96
C THR A 175 14.18 8.28 -27.71
N GLY A 176 14.39 6.97 -27.49
CA GLY A 176 15.67 6.37 -27.08
C GLY A 176 15.80 6.20 -25.57
N GLU A 177 14.87 6.70 -24.77
CA GLU A 177 14.83 6.45 -23.34
C GLU A 177 14.42 5.02 -23.05
N LYS A 178 14.99 4.46 -21.98
CA LYS A 178 14.72 3.12 -21.50
C LYS A 178 14.54 3.14 -19.99
N LEU A 179 13.42 2.60 -19.54
CA LEU A 179 13.11 2.41 -18.13
C LEU A 179 13.14 0.91 -17.81
N ILE A 180 13.89 0.54 -16.78
CA ILE A 180 14.00 -0.85 -16.32
C ILE A 180 13.69 -0.90 -14.83
N LEU A 181 12.78 -1.79 -14.44
CA LEU A 181 12.48 -2.13 -13.07
C LEU A 181 12.84 -3.60 -12.86
N THR A 182 13.68 -3.90 -11.88
CA THR A 182 14.24 -5.24 -11.63
C THR A 182 13.91 -5.74 -10.23
N ASP A 183 13.55 -7.02 -10.16
CA ASP A 183 13.26 -7.80 -8.96
C ASP A 183 12.30 -7.10 -8.00
N VAL A 184 11.07 -6.93 -8.47
CA VAL A 184 9.95 -6.50 -7.64
C VAL A 184 9.44 -7.69 -6.83
N VAL A 185 9.63 -7.61 -5.52
CA VAL A 185 9.16 -8.64 -4.57
C VAL A 185 8.22 -7.98 -3.58
N GLY A 186 7.04 -8.57 -3.40
CA GLY A 186 6.06 -8.12 -2.43
C GLY A 186 5.60 -9.27 -1.55
N GLN A 187 5.24 -8.98 -0.33
CA GLN A 187 4.56 -9.93 0.53
C GLN A 187 3.70 -9.20 1.55
N GLY A 188 2.64 -9.83 2.01
CA GLY A 188 1.82 -9.25 3.06
C GLY A 188 0.88 -10.27 3.67
N GLU A 189 0.46 -9.97 4.89
CA GLU A 189 -0.54 -10.73 5.64
C GLU A 189 -1.38 -9.74 6.45
N GLY A 190 -2.69 -9.82 6.31
CA GLY A 190 -3.60 -8.92 7.00
C GLY A 190 -5.04 -9.06 6.53
N LYS A 191 -5.87 -8.14 6.97
CA LYS A 191 -7.27 -8.04 6.54
C LYS A 191 -7.65 -6.58 6.43
N ASN A 192 -8.57 -6.28 5.51
CA ASN A 192 -9.24 -5.00 5.53
C ASN A 192 -10.36 -5.07 6.58
N GLU A 193 -10.30 -4.20 7.58
CA GLU A 193 -11.32 -4.07 8.62
C GLU A 193 -11.62 -2.59 8.76
N SER A 194 -12.90 -2.21 8.71
CA SER A 194 -13.30 -0.81 8.93
C SER A 194 -12.64 0.20 7.97
N GLY A 195 -12.41 -0.20 6.71
CA GLY A 195 -11.88 0.70 5.66
C GLY A 195 -10.37 0.92 5.68
N PHE A 196 -9.64 0.27 6.58
CA PHE A 196 -8.18 0.28 6.60
C PHE A 196 -7.60 -1.15 6.64
N TRP A 197 -6.38 -1.30 6.13
CA TRP A 197 -5.65 -2.56 6.26
C TRP A 197 -5.11 -2.70 7.68
N LEU A 198 -5.29 -3.89 8.26
CA LEU A 198 -4.67 -4.34 9.50
C LEU A 198 -3.74 -5.51 9.21
N GLY A 199 -2.49 -5.40 9.64
CA GLY A 199 -1.45 -6.40 9.43
C GLY A 199 -0.20 -5.80 8.82
N ASN A 200 0.58 -6.65 8.14
CA ASN A 200 1.93 -6.33 7.67
C ASN A 200 2.02 -6.46 6.16
N GLN A 201 2.73 -5.55 5.52
CA GLN A 201 3.03 -5.59 4.09
C GLN A 201 4.48 -5.14 3.89
N SER A 202 5.16 -5.73 2.91
CA SER A 202 6.46 -5.27 2.46
C SER A 202 6.59 -5.40 0.96
N MET A 203 7.20 -4.40 0.33
CA MET A 203 7.51 -4.36 -1.08
C MET A 203 8.98 -3.97 -1.22
N SER A 204 9.70 -4.62 -2.12
CA SER A 204 11.09 -4.28 -2.43
C SER A 204 11.33 -4.32 -3.92
N ILE A 205 12.26 -3.49 -4.37
CA ILE A 205 12.80 -3.46 -5.72
C ILE A 205 14.32 -3.56 -5.59
N GLU A 206 14.97 -4.39 -6.41
CA GLU A 206 16.43 -4.42 -6.40
C GLU A 206 16.98 -3.20 -7.12
N LYS A 207 16.39 -2.86 -8.27
CA LYS A 207 16.90 -1.77 -9.11
C LYS A 207 15.82 -1.13 -9.96
N PHE A 208 15.85 0.19 -10.05
CA PHE A 208 15.08 0.97 -11.02
C PHE A 208 16.03 1.91 -11.76
N THR A 209 15.98 1.92 -13.09
CA THR A 209 16.84 2.78 -13.91
C THR A 209 16.04 3.51 -14.98
N ILE A 210 16.47 4.73 -15.26
CA ILE A 210 16.10 5.49 -16.46
C ILE A 210 17.41 5.84 -17.17
N SER A 211 17.55 5.34 -18.40
CA SER A 211 18.75 5.54 -19.21
C SER A 211 18.39 6.05 -20.59
N ASP A 212 19.23 6.91 -21.14
CA ASP A 212 19.18 7.26 -22.55
C ASP A 212 20.07 6.26 -23.31
N SER A 213 19.43 5.40 -24.11
CA SER A 213 20.13 4.38 -24.90
C SER A 213 21.01 4.98 -26.01
N THR A 214 20.72 6.21 -26.45
CA THR A 214 21.52 6.97 -27.43
C THR A 214 22.78 7.58 -26.82
N ALA A 215 22.70 8.06 -25.57
CA ALA A 215 23.84 8.65 -24.86
C ALA A 215 24.63 7.63 -24.00
N MET A 216 24.09 6.42 -23.80
CA MET A 216 24.60 5.42 -22.86
C MET A 216 24.80 5.99 -21.44
N GLN A 217 23.93 6.91 -21.03
CA GLN A 217 24.00 7.59 -19.73
C GLN A 217 22.76 7.26 -18.91
N THR A 218 22.99 6.79 -17.68
CA THR A 218 21.96 6.67 -16.66
C THR A 218 21.62 8.06 -16.14
N SER A 219 20.38 8.48 -16.33
CA SER A 219 19.86 9.77 -15.85
C SER A 219 19.29 9.67 -14.44
N PHE A 220 18.86 8.46 -14.05
CA PHE A 220 18.28 8.19 -12.75
C PHE A 220 18.45 6.71 -12.42
N GLU A 221 18.86 6.41 -11.20
CA GLU A 221 18.94 5.04 -10.70
C GLU A 221 18.61 5.00 -9.21
N ILE A 222 17.83 4.00 -8.82
CA ILE A 222 17.57 3.62 -7.42
C ILE A 222 17.99 2.17 -7.27
N GLU A 223 18.74 1.86 -6.21
CA GLU A 223 19.05 0.48 -5.82
C GLU A 223 18.52 0.16 -4.42
N LYS A 224 18.06 -1.09 -4.26
CA LYS A 224 17.60 -1.68 -3.00
C LYS A 224 16.53 -0.85 -2.30
N GLY A 225 15.52 -0.44 -3.07
CA GLY A 225 14.35 0.24 -2.54
C GLY A 225 13.47 -0.75 -1.78
N GLN A 226 13.02 -0.39 -0.58
CA GLN A 226 12.12 -1.19 0.22
C GLN A 226 11.11 -0.32 0.95
N TYR A 227 9.87 -0.78 0.98
CA TYR A 227 8.79 -0.25 1.78
C TYR A 227 8.24 -1.34 2.70
N GLN A 228 8.02 -1.02 3.97
CA GLN A 228 7.36 -1.87 4.94
C GLN A 228 6.23 -1.09 5.62
N PHE A 229 5.08 -1.73 5.74
CA PHE A 229 3.91 -1.20 6.42
C PHE A 229 3.47 -2.19 7.48
N THR A 230 3.18 -1.71 8.68
CA THR A 230 2.57 -2.50 9.74
C THR A 230 1.45 -1.71 10.38
N SER A 231 0.36 -2.36 10.73
CA SER A 231 -0.82 -1.71 11.31
C SER A 231 -1.50 -2.65 12.30
N GLU A 232 -1.87 -2.10 13.45
CA GLU A 232 -2.43 -2.85 14.56
C GLU A 232 -3.57 -2.07 15.22
N LEU A 233 -4.63 -2.78 15.59
CA LEU A 233 -5.77 -2.24 16.32
C LEU A 233 -5.80 -2.80 17.75
N ASN A 234 -5.74 -1.91 18.73
CA ASN A 234 -6.05 -2.24 20.11
C ASN A 234 -7.58 -2.23 20.30
N ASN A 235 -8.18 -3.42 20.29
CA ASN A 235 -9.64 -3.60 20.42
C ASN A 235 -10.22 -3.17 21.78
N GLU A 236 -9.42 -3.13 22.85
CA GLU A 236 -9.92 -2.70 24.17
C GLU A 236 -10.11 -1.18 24.24
N GLN A 237 -9.28 -0.45 23.50
CA GLN A 237 -9.23 1.01 23.52
C GLN A 237 -9.70 1.65 22.21
N ASN A 238 -10.02 0.84 21.18
CA ASN A 238 -10.29 1.27 19.81
C ASN A 238 -9.20 2.19 19.25
N ARG A 239 -7.93 1.83 19.47
CA ARG A 239 -6.76 2.62 19.06
C ARG A 239 -6.00 1.96 17.93
N LEU A 240 -5.85 2.68 16.82
CA LEU A 240 -5.08 2.28 15.65
C LEU A 240 -3.65 2.82 15.76
N THR A 241 -2.68 1.97 15.47
CA THR A 241 -1.29 2.36 15.26
C THR A 241 -0.80 1.80 13.94
N SER A 242 -0.08 2.62 13.17
CA SER A 242 0.54 2.25 11.92
C SER A 242 2.00 2.70 11.86
N ASN A 243 2.85 1.88 11.26
CA ASN A 243 4.24 2.21 10.98
C ASN A 243 4.54 2.06 9.49
N HIS A 244 5.30 3.01 8.96
CA HIS A 244 5.73 3.10 7.57
C HIS A 244 7.24 3.23 7.55
N LYS A 245 7.92 2.25 6.98
CA LYS A 245 9.37 2.27 6.83
C LYS A 245 9.75 2.23 5.36
N VAL A 246 10.50 3.24 4.92
CA VAL A 246 11.08 3.31 3.58
C VAL A 246 12.59 3.24 3.72
N THR A 247 13.24 2.35 2.98
CA THR A 247 14.70 2.32 2.90
C THR A 247 15.14 2.25 1.45
N MET A 248 16.31 2.80 1.16
CA MET A 248 16.91 2.77 -0.16
C MET A 248 18.42 2.70 0.01
N GLY A 249 19.06 1.77 -0.71
CA GLY A 249 20.50 1.59 -0.66
C GLY A 249 21.24 2.78 -1.27
N SER A 250 20.86 3.13 -2.50
CA SER A 250 21.42 4.28 -3.20
C SER A 250 20.40 4.89 -4.17
N LEU A 251 20.53 6.19 -4.40
CA LEU A 251 19.92 6.93 -5.49
C LEU A 251 21.02 7.69 -6.22
N PHE A 252 21.02 7.61 -7.53
CA PHE A 252 21.97 8.29 -8.39
C PHE A 252 21.24 9.18 -9.40
N THR A 253 21.76 10.38 -9.57
CA THR A 253 21.44 11.32 -10.63
C THR A 253 22.74 11.93 -11.17
N PRO A 254 22.75 12.53 -12.37
CA PRO A 254 23.90 13.29 -12.87
C PRO A 254 24.41 14.37 -11.92
N ASP A 255 23.55 14.91 -11.05
CA ASP A 255 23.87 15.98 -10.11
C ASP A 255 24.40 15.48 -8.76
N GLY A 256 24.33 14.17 -8.48
CA GLY A 256 24.84 13.58 -7.25
C GLY A 256 24.17 12.27 -6.85
N SER A 257 24.65 11.69 -5.74
CA SER A 257 24.10 10.48 -5.15
C SER A 257 23.67 10.67 -3.70
N VAL A 258 22.67 9.89 -3.30
CA VAL A 258 22.22 9.73 -1.91
C VAL A 258 22.34 8.27 -1.56
N ASP A 259 23.00 7.95 -0.45
CA ASP A 259 23.22 6.58 0.01
C ASP A 259 22.57 6.34 1.38
N ASP A 260 22.28 5.08 1.70
CA ASP A 260 21.76 4.63 2.99
C ASP A 260 20.53 5.43 3.49
N PHE A 261 19.60 5.76 2.59
CA PHE A 261 18.37 6.45 2.96
C PHE A 261 17.46 5.52 3.79
N SER A 262 16.98 6.02 4.92
CA SER A 262 16.01 5.34 5.78
C SER A 262 15.02 6.35 6.34
N LEU A 263 13.74 6.02 6.24
CA LEU A 263 12.61 6.72 6.84
C LEU A 263 11.82 5.71 7.66
N ASP A 264 11.51 6.01 8.91
CA ASP A 264 10.69 5.21 9.83
C ASP A 264 9.70 6.17 10.47
N PHE A 265 8.44 6.11 10.02
CA PHE A 265 7.37 7.02 10.38
C PHE A 265 6.21 6.25 10.99
N SER A 266 5.81 6.62 12.21
CA SER A 266 4.68 6.04 12.92
C SER A 266 3.57 7.05 13.14
N MET A 267 2.34 6.56 13.07
CA MET A 267 1.15 7.23 13.58
C MET A 267 0.52 6.31 14.60
N GLY A 268 0.17 6.81 15.78
CA GLY A 268 -0.33 5.92 16.82
C GLY A 268 -1.29 6.56 17.79
N ASP A 269 -1.91 5.67 18.55
CA ASP A 269 -3.02 5.97 19.45
C ASP A 269 -4.21 6.66 18.75
N ILE A 270 -4.40 6.46 17.45
CA ILE A 270 -5.48 7.11 16.70
C ILE A 270 -6.82 6.48 17.08
N ASP A 271 -7.84 7.28 17.38
CA ASP A 271 -9.21 6.79 17.56
C ASP A 271 -9.72 6.15 16.26
N SER A 272 -9.85 4.82 16.24
CA SER A 272 -10.08 4.07 15.00
C SER A 272 -11.45 4.36 14.40
N VAL A 273 -12.45 4.63 15.24
CA VAL A 273 -13.82 4.92 14.80
C VAL A 273 -13.89 6.28 14.11
N ALA A 274 -13.30 7.31 14.70
CA ALA A 274 -13.24 8.64 14.08
C ALA A 274 -12.39 8.62 12.80
N PHE A 275 -11.26 7.91 12.82
CA PHE A 275 -10.40 7.78 11.64
C PHE A 275 -11.10 7.10 10.46
N GLU A 276 -11.77 5.97 10.71
CA GLU A 276 -12.58 5.27 9.70
C GLU A 276 -13.61 6.21 9.06
N ARG A 277 -14.34 6.98 9.87
CA ARG A 277 -15.40 7.86 9.39
C ARG A 277 -14.85 9.01 8.56
N LEU A 278 -13.76 9.64 9.01
CA LEU A 278 -13.10 10.71 8.27
C LEU A 278 -12.51 10.20 6.95
N MET A 279 -11.91 9.01 6.95
CA MET A 279 -11.37 8.40 5.74
C MET A 279 -12.49 8.06 4.75
N SER A 280 -13.61 7.52 5.23
CA SER A 280 -14.78 7.23 4.40
C SER A 280 -15.36 8.49 3.77
N LEU A 281 -15.49 9.59 4.51
CA LEU A 281 -15.92 10.89 3.98
C LEU A 281 -14.95 11.40 2.90
N TYR A 282 -13.64 11.29 3.14
CA TYR A 282 -12.61 11.70 2.19
C TYR A 282 -12.64 10.90 0.89
N GLN A 283 -12.81 9.58 0.97
CA GLN A 283 -12.82 8.70 -0.20
C GLN A 283 -14.10 8.82 -1.03
N SER A 284 -15.24 9.06 -0.38
CA SER A 284 -16.54 9.17 -1.05
C SER A 284 -16.78 10.55 -1.66
N ASN A 285 -16.14 11.60 -1.13
CA ASN A 285 -16.34 12.98 -1.55
C ASN A 285 -15.02 13.66 -1.96
N PRO A 286 -14.58 13.54 -3.23
CA PRO A 286 -13.39 14.20 -3.74
C PRO A 286 -13.43 15.73 -3.60
N ILE A 287 -14.64 16.30 -3.57
CA ILE A 287 -14.90 17.70 -3.26
C ILE A 287 -15.83 17.72 -2.04
N MET A 288 -15.31 18.17 -0.90
CA MET A 288 -16.08 18.28 0.34
C MET A 288 -17.13 19.38 0.22
N THR A 289 -18.40 19.02 0.42
CA THR A 289 -19.49 19.98 0.59
C THR A 289 -19.55 20.53 2.01
N GLU A 290 -20.35 21.58 2.24
CA GLU A 290 -20.59 22.07 3.61
C GLU A 290 -21.25 21.00 4.51
N GLU A 291 -22.05 20.11 3.93
CA GLU A 291 -22.68 19.00 4.65
C GLU A 291 -21.63 17.95 5.08
N ASP A 292 -20.69 17.61 4.19
CA ASP A 292 -19.60 16.68 4.50
C ASP A 292 -18.68 17.23 5.60
N ILE A 293 -18.39 18.54 5.55
CA ILE A 293 -17.62 19.22 6.59
C ILE A 293 -18.37 19.15 7.92
N ALA A 294 -19.69 19.40 7.93
CA ALA A 294 -20.50 19.31 9.13
C ALA A 294 -20.53 17.89 9.72
N GLU A 295 -20.53 16.86 8.86
CA GLU A 295 -20.44 15.45 9.27
C GLU A 295 -19.05 15.09 9.83
N ALA A 296 -17.99 15.70 9.30
CA ALA A 296 -16.61 15.47 9.77
C ALA A 296 -16.34 16.04 11.17
N ILE A 297 -16.99 17.16 11.54
CA ILE A 297 -16.77 17.87 12.82
C ILE A 297 -16.73 16.95 14.06
N PRO A 298 -17.74 16.12 14.35
CA PRO A 298 -17.73 15.26 15.54
C PRO A 298 -16.58 14.26 15.55
N TYR A 299 -16.11 13.82 14.38
CA TYR A 299 -15.00 12.86 14.27
C TYR A 299 -13.65 13.56 14.44
N VAL A 300 -13.48 14.77 13.92
CA VAL A 300 -12.32 15.61 14.23
C VAL A 300 -12.26 15.87 15.75
N GLU A 301 -13.37 16.23 16.36
CA GLU A 301 -13.47 16.44 17.81
C GLU A 301 -13.06 15.18 18.59
N SER A 302 -13.54 14.00 18.17
CA SER A 302 -13.17 12.72 18.79
C SER A 302 -11.67 12.45 18.66
N LEU A 303 -11.06 12.63 17.48
CA LEU A 303 -9.62 12.41 17.29
C LEU A 303 -8.77 13.24 18.27
N PHE A 304 -9.06 14.53 18.41
CA PHE A 304 -8.30 15.41 19.31
C PHE A 304 -8.59 15.12 20.78
N SER A 305 -9.86 14.89 21.16
CA SER A 305 -10.24 14.55 22.53
C SER A 305 -9.61 13.23 22.98
N GLN A 306 -9.54 12.24 22.09
CA GLN A 306 -8.92 10.96 22.37
C GLN A 306 -7.38 11.03 22.37
N GLY A 307 -6.80 12.02 21.69
CA GLY A 307 -5.36 12.17 21.55
C GLY A 307 -4.75 11.18 20.56
N PHE A 308 -3.60 11.53 19.99
CA PHE A 308 -2.85 10.73 19.03
C PHE A 308 -1.41 11.23 18.93
N TYR A 309 -0.52 10.48 18.29
CA TYR A 309 0.83 10.95 17.97
C TYR A 309 1.24 10.66 16.53
N LEU A 310 2.14 11.51 16.04
CA LEU A 310 2.90 11.33 14.81
C LEU A 310 4.38 11.33 15.18
N ALA A 311 5.16 10.43 14.60
CA ALA A 311 6.57 10.32 14.91
C ALA A 311 7.38 9.96 13.67
N MET A 312 8.45 10.71 13.42
CA MET A 312 9.58 10.25 12.61
C MET A 312 10.57 9.59 13.56
N ASN A 313 10.48 8.27 13.70
CA ASN A 313 11.39 7.49 14.56
C ASN A 313 12.81 7.48 14.02
N LYS A 314 12.96 7.61 12.70
CA LYS A 314 14.26 7.76 12.04
C LYS A 314 14.08 8.35 10.65
N MET A 315 14.80 9.41 10.34
CA MET A 315 15.10 9.84 8.98
C MET A 315 16.61 9.94 8.87
N SER A 316 17.26 9.14 8.03
CA SER A 316 18.69 9.19 7.83
C SER A 316 19.04 9.12 6.35
N LEU A 317 20.12 9.78 5.96
CA LEU A 317 20.69 9.67 4.62
C LEU A 317 22.16 10.08 4.63
N LYS A 318 22.89 9.63 3.61
CA LYS A 318 24.24 10.06 3.31
C LYS A 318 24.30 10.76 1.97
N VAL A 319 25.10 11.81 1.88
CA VAL A 319 25.43 12.50 0.63
C VAL A 319 26.94 12.60 0.54
N GLY A 320 27.56 11.79 -0.32
CA GLY A 320 29.00 11.55 -0.26
C GLY A 320 29.41 11.01 1.12
N GLU A 321 30.31 11.72 1.79
CA GLU A 321 30.76 11.41 3.16
C GLU A 321 29.96 12.18 4.24
N GLY A 322 29.00 13.02 3.82
CA GLY A 322 28.12 13.77 4.70
C GLY A 322 26.99 12.88 5.24
N GLU A 323 26.64 13.04 6.52
CA GLU A 323 25.57 12.28 7.18
C GLU A 323 24.50 13.23 7.73
N PHE A 324 23.24 12.84 7.58
CA PHE A 324 22.09 13.52 8.18
C PHE A 324 21.23 12.49 8.91
N GLU A 325 20.81 12.83 10.13
CA GLU A 325 19.84 12.06 10.90
C GLU A 325 18.82 12.98 11.57
N SER A 326 17.55 12.61 11.57
CA SER A 326 16.49 13.34 12.25
C SER A 326 15.47 12.40 12.86
N MET A 327 14.99 12.78 14.04
CA MET A 327 13.92 12.12 14.74
C MET A 327 13.02 13.19 15.35
N TRP A 328 11.71 13.01 15.25
CA TRP A 328 10.77 13.87 15.95
C TRP A 328 9.53 13.11 16.35
N LYS A 329 8.87 13.58 17.42
CA LYS A 329 7.56 13.10 17.83
C LYS A 329 6.71 14.30 18.18
N LEU A 330 5.50 14.32 17.66
CA LEU A 330 4.44 15.28 17.98
C LEU A 330 3.26 14.50 18.55
N SER A 331 2.64 15.02 19.61
CA SER A 331 1.56 14.33 20.31
C SER A 331 0.49 15.33 20.72
N VAL A 332 -0.76 14.98 20.42
CA VAL A 332 -1.95 15.60 20.97
C VAL A 332 -2.34 14.77 22.19
N PRO A 333 -2.29 15.33 23.41
CA PRO A 333 -2.68 14.60 24.61
C PRO A 333 -4.19 14.36 24.64
N GLN A 334 -4.60 13.26 25.27
CA GLN A 334 -6.01 12.99 25.57
C GLN A 334 -6.60 14.13 26.42
N GLY A 335 -7.84 14.51 26.13
CA GLY A 335 -8.55 15.64 26.76
C GLY A 335 -8.36 16.97 26.04
N THR A 336 -7.85 16.97 24.80
CA THR A 336 -7.80 18.18 23.95
C THR A 336 -9.18 18.43 23.36
N ASP A 337 -10.08 18.97 24.18
CA ASP A 337 -11.50 19.12 23.86
C ASP A 337 -11.85 20.50 23.26
N GLN A 338 -12.98 20.51 22.56
CA GLN A 338 -13.64 21.64 21.90
C GLN A 338 -12.80 22.27 20.79
N VAL A 339 -11.94 21.50 20.11
CA VAL A 339 -11.12 22.00 18.99
C VAL A 339 -11.97 22.43 17.80
N SER A 340 -13.15 21.82 17.64
CA SER A 340 -14.12 22.20 16.62
C SER A 340 -14.75 23.58 16.87
N GLN A 341 -14.85 23.99 18.14
CA GLN A 341 -15.42 25.28 18.54
C GLN A 341 -14.34 26.35 18.69
N ASP A 342 -13.14 25.94 19.08
CA ASP A 342 -11.99 26.80 19.31
C ASP A 342 -10.69 26.12 18.82
N PRO A 343 -10.37 26.24 17.52
CA PRO A 343 -9.15 25.67 16.94
C PRO A 343 -7.85 26.23 17.55
N SER A 344 -7.91 27.38 18.24
CA SER A 344 -6.73 27.99 18.87
C SER A 344 -6.14 27.12 19.98
N LYS A 345 -6.91 26.16 20.52
CA LYS A 345 -6.48 25.19 21.53
C LYS A 345 -5.50 24.14 21.02
N ILE A 346 -5.42 23.94 19.71
CA ILE A 346 -4.58 22.87 19.12
C ILE A 346 -3.09 23.14 19.41
N LEU A 347 -2.57 24.30 19.00
CA LEU A 347 -1.14 24.58 19.12
C LEU A 347 -0.61 24.56 20.56
N PRO A 348 -1.31 25.13 21.57
CA PRO A 348 -0.87 25.04 22.96
C PRO A 348 -0.91 23.62 23.54
N ALA A 349 -1.80 22.74 23.03
CA ALA A 349 -1.92 21.36 23.50
C ALA A 349 -0.85 20.43 22.92
N LEU A 350 -0.25 20.78 21.78
CA LEU A 350 0.79 19.97 21.17
C LEU A 350 2.01 19.85 22.08
N THR A 351 2.47 18.62 22.23
CA THR A 351 3.71 18.27 22.93
C THR A 351 4.61 17.48 22.00
N GLY A 352 5.91 17.49 22.25
CA GLY A 352 6.81 16.74 21.38
C GLY A 352 8.29 16.92 21.67
N ASN A 353 9.09 16.23 20.86
CA ASN A 353 10.54 16.33 20.89
C ASN A 353 11.09 16.27 19.47
N ILE A 354 12.22 16.94 19.26
CA ILE A 354 12.94 17.00 17.99
C ILE A 354 14.42 16.76 18.30
N SER A 355 15.05 15.87 17.53
CA SER A 355 16.48 15.60 17.58
C SER A 355 16.99 15.50 16.14
N THR A 356 17.90 16.38 15.75
CA THR A 356 18.49 16.37 14.40
C THR A 356 19.99 16.49 14.49
N TYR A 357 20.69 15.76 13.63
CA TYR A 357 22.13 15.74 13.49
C TYR A 357 22.54 15.90 12.04
N PHE A 358 23.58 16.68 11.79
CA PHE A 358 24.26 16.79 10.50
C PHE A 358 25.76 16.79 10.72
N SER A 359 26.49 15.99 9.95
CA SER A 359 27.94 15.84 10.10
C SER A 359 28.69 17.09 9.66
N ASN A 360 29.90 17.28 10.18
CA ASN A 360 30.78 18.37 9.71
C ASN A 360 31.00 18.31 8.20
N GLN A 361 31.13 17.10 7.66
CA GLN A 361 31.35 16.86 6.23
C GLN A 361 30.19 17.35 5.38
N LEU A 362 28.94 17.11 5.81
CA LEU A 362 27.75 17.61 5.10
C LEU A 362 27.75 19.15 5.00
N VAL A 363 28.12 19.84 6.07
CA VAL A 363 28.18 21.32 6.09
C VAL A 363 29.32 21.87 5.24
N MET A 364 30.43 21.12 5.13
CA MET A 364 31.55 21.48 4.26
C MET A 364 31.21 21.29 2.79
N ASP A 365 30.54 20.19 2.44
CA ASP A 365 30.19 19.84 1.06
C ASP A 365 29.06 20.72 0.52
N PHE A 366 28.22 21.27 1.40
CA PHE A 366 27.11 22.15 1.04
C PHE A 366 27.23 23.55 1.69
N PRO A 367 28.10 24.45 1.17
CA PRO A 367 28.31 25.78 1.77
C PRO A 367 27.06 26.65 1.89
N PHE A 368 25.99 26.37 1.13
CA PHE A 368 24.74 27.12 1.21
C PHE A 368 24.00 26.92 2.54
N ILE A 369 24.15 25.78 3.23
CA ILE A 369 23.55 25.57 4.56
C ILE A 369 24.39 26.17 5.68
N LYS A 370 25.67 26.44 5.42
CA LYS A 370 26.63 26.90 6.44
C LYS A 370 26.20 28.21 7.10
N GLN A 371 25.75 29.18 6.33
CA GLN A 371 25.33 30.47 6.89
C GLN A 371 24.19 30.30 7.91
N GLY A 372 23.16 29.50 7.56
CA GLY A 372 22.04 29.23 8.46
C GLY A 372 22.48 28.48 9.72
N ILE A 373 23.46 27.58 9.60
CA ILE A 373 24.04 26.86 10.75
C ILE A 373 24.83 27.80 11.65
N ASP A 374 25.70 28.64 11.08
CA ASP A 374 26.51 29.59 11.84
C ASP A 374 25.62 30.57 12.62
N GLU A 375 24.54 31.07 12.00
CA GLU A 375 23.55 31.92 12.66
C GLU A 375 22.82 31.18 13.79
N ALA A 376 22.37 29.95 13.56
CA ALA A 376 21.67 29.16 14.56
C ALA A 376 22.58 28.65 15.70
N VAL A 377 23.89 28.52 15.47
CA VAL A 377 24.88 28.32 16.56
C VAL A 377 25.00 29.57 17.42
N VAL A 378 25.07 30.76 16.81
CA VAL A 378 25.11 32.05 17.55
C VAL A 378 23.83 32.27 18.36
N MET A 379 22.69 31.86 17.83
CA MET A 379 21.40 31.89 18.52
C MET A 379 21.19 30.70 19.47
N GLU A 380 22.21 29.89 19.75
CA GLU A 380 22.14 28.76 20.70
C GLU A 380 20.99 27.75 20.41
N ILE A 381 20.59 27.64 19.14
CA ILE A 381 19.60 26.67 18.62
C ILE A 381 20.30 25.35 18.27
N ILE A 382 21.54 25.44 17.77
CA ILE A 382 22.36 24.32 17.37
C ILE A 382 23.57 24.22 18.31
N GLN A 383 23.86 23.01 18.76
CA GLN A 383 25.11 22.70 19.45
C GLN A 383 26.13 22.12 18.46
N GLN A 384 27.31 22.74 18.37
CA GLN A 384 28.44 22.15 17.66
C GLN A 384 29.14 21.09 18.53
N THR A 385 29.43 19.94 17.95
CA THR A 385 30.13 18.81 18.54
C THR A 385 31.40 18.49 17.75
N GLU A 386 32.23 17.54 18.21
CA GLU A 386 33.43 17.13 17.46
C GLU A 386 33.11 16.52 16.08
N GLN A 387 31.96 15.84 15.95
CA GLN A 387 31.59 15.08 14.75
C GLN A 387 30.66 15.85 13.80
N GLY A 388 29.98 16.87 14.31
CA GLY A 388 29.00 17.63 13.54
C GLY A 388 28.19 18.55 14.45
N TYR A 389 26.94 18.77 14.08
CA TYR A 389 26.05 19.72 14.73
C TYR A 389 24.77 19.00 15.15
N ARG A 390 24.22 19.37 16.30
CA ARG A 390 23.02 18.76 16.87
C ARG A 390 21.98 19.80 17.26
N ILE A 391 20.73 19.51 16.95
CA ILE A 391 19.55 20.23 17.44
C ILE A 391 18.81 19.26 18.35
N THR A 392 18.56 19.68 19.59
CA THR A 392 17.64 19.01 20.51
C THR A 392 16.65 20.06 20.99
N ALA A 393 15.36 19.77 20.84
CA ALA A 393 14.31 20.66 21.30
C ALA A 393 13.07 19.91 21.77
N GLU A 394 12.32 20.52 22.67
CA GLU A 394 11.02 20.05 23.15
C GLU A 394 9.92 21.02 22.73
N LEU A 395 8.79 20.50 22.25
CA LEU A 395 7.59 21.31 22.00
C LEU A 395 6.74 21.31 23.27
N LYS A 396 6.54 22.51 23.85
CA LYS A 396 5.67 22.73 25.02
C LYS A 396 5.00 24.09 24.92
N GLU A 397 3.70 24.16 25.24
CA GLU A 397 2.94 25.40 25.31
C GLU A 397 3.06 26.28 24.04
N ALA A 398 2.98 25.65 22.86
CA ALA A 398 3.17 26.28 21.55
C ALA A 398 4.57 26.86 21.26
N ASN A 399 5.57 26.57 22.10
CA ASN A 399 6.96 26.98 21.93
C ASN A 399 7.87 25.76 21.72
N VAL A 400 8.87 25.92 20.86
CA VAL A 400 10.00 25.02 20.72
C VAL A 400 11.09 25.51 21.68
N VAL A 401 11.39 24.70 22.68
CA VAL A 401 12.36 24.97 23.76
C VAL A 401 13.64 24.20 23.49
N PHE A 402 14.74 24.90 23.27
CA PHE A 402 16.06 24.32 23.01
C PHE A 402 16.82 24.02 24.31
N GLU A 403 17.87 23.18 24.25
CA GLU A 403 18.71 22.85 25.43
C GLU A 403 19.34 24.08 26.11
N SER A 404 19.58 25.16 25.36
CA SER A 404 20.04 26.46 25.88
C SER A 404 19.02 27.16 26.78
N GLY A 405 17.76 26.73 26.74
CA GLY A 405 16.62 27.41 27.37
C GLY A 405 16.01 28.50 26.47
N GLN A 406 16.50 28.67 25.24
CA GLN A 406 15.86 29.55 24.26
C GLN A 406 14.50 28.98 23.84
N GLU A 407 13.51 29.86 23.74
CA GLU A 407 12.16 29.52 23.32
C GLU A 407 11.79 30.24 22.02
N ILE A 408 11.30 29.49 21.04
CA ILE A 408 10.81 30.03 19.77
C ILE A 408 9.37 29.59 19.57
N PRO A 409 8.43 30.53 19.33
CA PRO A 409 7.04 30.16 19.01
C PRO A 409 6.99 29.25 17.79
N LEU A 410 6.29 28.11 17.89
CA LEU A 410 6.17 27.12 16.82
C LEU A 410 5.65 27.77 15.52
N MET A 411 4.70 28.69 15.64
CA MET A 411 4.16 29.42 14.48
C MET A 411 5.21 30.20 13.71
N SER A 412 6.23 30.75 14.37
CA SER A 412 7.32 31.46 13.70
C SER A 412 8.13 30.53 12.79
N LEU A 413 8.23 29.25 13.16
CA LEU A 413 8.92 28.22 12.37
C LEU A 413 8.06 27.69 11.21
N LEU A 414 6.73 27.71 11.35
CA LEU A 414 5.79 27.24 10.33
C LEU A 414 5.49 28.30 9.25
N LEU A 415 5.52 29.59 9.59
CA LEU A 415 5.18 30.69 8.68
C LEU A 415 5.95 30.67 7.33
N PRO A 416 7.28 30.42 7.30
CA PRO A 416 8.01 30.31 6.03
C PRO A 416 7.53 29.15 5.16
N MET A 417 7.10 28.03 5.76
CA MET A 417 6.59 26.86 5.02
C MET A 417 5.18 27.07 4.47
N LEU A 418 4.37 27.94 5.09
CA LEU A 418 3.00 28.25 4.64
C LEU A 418 2.95 29.35 3.57
N MET A 419 4.05 30.08 3.37
CA MET A 419 4.16 31.15 2.38
C MET A 419 4.92 30.73 1.10
N GLN A 420 5.37 29.47 1.05
CA GLN A 420 5.82 28.80 -0.18
C GLN A 420 4.64 28.01 -0.75
#